data_AF-A0A835LZQ2-F1
#
_entry.id   AF-A0A835LZQ2-F1
#
_cell.length_a   1.000
_cell.length_b   1.000
_cell.length_c   1.000
_cell.angle_alpha   90.00
_cell.angle_beta   90.00
_cell.angle_gamma   90.00
#
_symmetry.space_group_name_H-M   'P 1'
#
loop_
_entity.id
_entity.type
_entity.pdbx_description
1 polymer ?
#
loop_
_entity_poly.entity_id
_entity_poly.type
_entity_poly.pdbx_seq_one_letter_code
_entity_poly.pdbx_strand_id
1 'polypeptide(L)'
;MFCVINAALNEEFFFKIVGHKLTVVEVDAIYTKPFKIDAILIAPGQTTNVLLTANSGPGKYLVTVYSFLDSPIAADNVTATATVQYSGTRAKSSPTTLTNPAPQNATSVATNFMNSLSCLNSKKYPAKGPLNVDHSLFFAVGLGINPCSTCSNGSRVVASVNNVSFIMPTTLLLQAHFFNISGVFTDDFPG
;
A
#
# COMPACT_ATOMS: atom_id res chain seq x y z
N MET A 1 10.92 -16.80 -0.73
CA MET A 1 9.75 -15.94 -1.02
C MET A 1 9.61 -14.96 0.13
N PHE A 2 9.36 -13.69 -0.14
CA PHE A 2 9.02 -12.68 0.86
C PHE A 2 7.53 -12.39 0.77
N CYS A 3 6.84 -12.43 1.91
CA CYS A 3 5.49 -11.89 2.06
C CYS A 3 5.64 -10.50 2.69
N VAL A 4 5.49 -9.47 1.86
CA VAL A 4 5.61 -8.07 2.30
C VAL A 4 4.22 -7.58 2.66
N ILE A 5 4.09 -7.03 3.87
CA ILE A 5 2.82 -6.57 4.43
C ILE A 5 3.04 -5.14 4.93
N ASN A 6 2.21 -4.20 4.49
CA ASN A 6 2.19 -2.88 5.09
C ASN A 6 1.10 -2.84 6.16
N ALA A 7 1.54 -2.93 7.42
CA ALA A 7 0.69 -2.83 8.61
C ALA A 7 0.81 -1.46 9.30
N ALA A 8 1.33 -0.44 8.60
CA ALA A 8 1.33 0.93 9.10
C ALA A 8 -0.05 1.57 8.96
N LEU A 9 -0.18 2.80 9.48
CA LEU A 9 -1.45 3.52 9.53
C LEU A 9 -1.64 4.49 8.37
N ASN A 10 -0.60 5.24 7.97
CA ASN A 10 -0.80 6.41 7.10
C ASN A 10 0.08 6.40 5.84
N GLU A 11 1.19 5.67 5.83
CA GLU A 11 2.24 5.82 4.82
C GLU A 11 2.29 4.63 3.85
N GLU A 12 2.41 4.96 2.56
CA GLU A 12 2.87 4.01 1.55
C GLU A 12 4.39 3.90 1.60
N PHE A 13 4.91 2.69 1.42
CA PHE A 13 6.35 2.44 1.50
C PHE A 13 6.90 1.87 0.20
N PHE A 14 8.08 2.36 -0.18
CA PHE A 14 8.95 1.61 -1.06
C PHE A 14 9.68 0.53 -0.29
N PHE A 15 9.65 -0.71 -0.78
CA PHE A 15 10.45 -1.83 -0.28
C PHE A 15 11.46 -2.26 -1.34
N LYS A 16 12.74 -2.33 -0.97
CA LYS A 16 13.86 -2.65 -1.88
C LYS A 16 14.93 -3.50 -1.19
N ILE A 17 15.57 -4.37 -1.98
CA ILE A 17 16.78 -5.11 -1.58
C ILE A 17 17.90 -4.73 -2.54
N VAL A 18 18.98 -4.14 -2.05
CA VAL A 18 20.08 -3.68 -2.92
C VAL A 18 20.71 -4.84 -3.68
N GLY A 19 21.01 -4.60 -4.96
CA GLY A 19 21.63 -5.60 -5.85
C GLY A 19 20.70 -6.72 -6.29
N HIS A 20 19.41 -6.69 -5.92
CA HIS A 20 18.46 -7.74 -6.25
C HIS A 20 17.18 -7.20 -6.86
N LYS A 21 16.73 -7.83 -7.95
CA LYS A 21 15.39 -7.62 -8.48
C LYS A 21 14.39 -8.50 -7.74
N LEU A 22 13.23 -7.95 -7.46
CA LEU A 22 12.09 -8.63 -6.89
C LEU A 22 11.18 -9.08 -8.03
N THR A 23 10.81 -10.36 -8.06
CA THR A 23 9.79 -10.85 -8.99
C THR A 23 8.45 -10.85 -8.26
N VAL A 24 7.57 -9.92 -8.59
CA VAL A 24 6.22 -9.86 -8.02
C VAL A 24 5.38 -10.98 -8.62
N VAL A 25 4.67 -11.73 -7.78
CA VAL A 25 3.85 -12.87 -8.22
C VAL A 25 2.42 -12.85 -7.68
N GLU A 26 2.15 -12.04 -6.65
CA GLU A 26 0.85 -11.95 -6.00
C GLU A 26 0.71 -10.58 -5.33
N VAL A 27 -0.50 -10.02 -5.39
CA VAL A 27 -0.92 -8.83 -4.63
C VAL A 27 -2.31 -9.14 -4.07
N ASP A 28 -2.52 -8.87 -2.78
CA ASP A 28 -3.79 -9.03 -2.07
C ASP A 28 -4.44 -10.41 -2.29
N ALA A 29 -3.65 -11.46 -2.14
CA ALA A 29 -4.03 -12.87 -2.34
C ALA A 29 -4.48 -13.23 -3.76
N ILE A 30 -4.20 -12.38 -4.76
CA ILE A 30 -4.49 -12.64 -6.18
C ILE A 30 -3.18 -12.73 -6.97
N TYR A 31 -3.01 -13.82 -7.71
CA TYR A 31 -1.83 -14.00 -8.55
C TYR A 31 -1.78 -12.97 -9.67
N THR A 32 -0.61 -12.36 -9.82
CA THR A 32 -0.30 -11.42 -10.89
C THR A 32 0.48 -12.12 -12.00
N LYS A 33 0.48 -11.53 -13.21
CA LYS A 33 1.48 -11.92 -14.22
C LYS A 33 2.86 -11.56 -13.67
N PRO A 34 3.81 -12.51 -13.55
CA PRO A 34 5.07 -12.19 -12.91
C PRO A 34 5.86 -11.11 -13.65
N PHE A 35 6.35 -10.11 -12.92
CA PHE A 35 7.23 -9.08 -13.46
C PHE A 35 8.37 -8.78 -12.48
N LYS A 36 9.49 -8.29 -13.00
CA LYS A 36 10.70 -7.98 -12.21
C LYS A 36 10.83 -6.49 -12.00
N ILE A 37 11.05 -6.06 -10.76
CA ILE A 37 11.23 -4.66 -10.39
C ILE A 37 12.31 -4.50 -9.31
N ASP A 38 12.91 -3.31 -9.21
CA ASP A 38 13.93 -3.02 -8.21
C ASP A 38 13.34 -2.65 -6.84
N ALA A 39 12.17 -2.01 -6.83
CA ALA A 39 11.44 -1.65 -5.62
C ALA A 39 9.94 -1.84 -5.86
N ILE A 40 9.22 -2.32 -4.87
CA ILE A 40 7.75 -2.33 -4.86
C ILE A 40 7.25 -1.15 -4.06
N LEU A 41 6.07 -0.62 -4.41
CA LEU A 41 5.31 0.31 -3.59
C LEU A 41 4.20 -0.49 -2.90
N ILE A 42 3.99 -0.27 -1.60
CA ILE A 42 2.95 -0.98 -0.85
C ILE A 42 2.20 0.00 0.07
N ALA A 43 0.88 0.11 -0.10
CA ALA A 43 0.03 0.97 0.71
C ALA A 43 -0.48 0.25 1.97
N PRO A 44 -0.87 0.97 3.03
CA PRO A 44 -1.44 0.38 4.24
C PRO A 44 -2.56 -0.62 3.95
N GLY A 45 -2.49 -1.80 4.56
CA GLY A 45 -3.45 -2.90 4.38
C GLY A 45 -3.17 -3.81 3.18
N GLN A 46 -2.29 -3.43 2.26
CA GLN A 46 -1.91 -4.28 1.13
C GLN A 46 -0.90 -5.36 1.54
N THR A 47 -0.92 -6.45 0.76
CA THR A 47 0.06 -7.54 0.83
C THR A 47 0.65 -7.80 -0.55
N THR A 48 1.93 -8.13 -0.62
CA THR A 48 2.60 -8.45 -1.89
C THR A 48 3.60 -9.58 -1.69
N ASN A 49 3.42 -10.69 -2.42
CA ASN A 49 4.41 -11.77 -2.45
C ASN A 49 5.42 -11.55 -3.56
N VAL A 50 6.70 -11.57 -3.19
CA VAL A 50 7.82 -11.45 -4.13
C VAL A 50 8.78 -12.62 -4.03
N LEU A 51 9.28 -13.05 -5.18
CA LEU A 51 10.39 -13.99 -5.28
C LEU A 51 11.70 -13.21 -5.38
N LEU A 52 12.62 -13.53 -4.47
CA LEU A 52 14.00 -13.07 -4.50
C LEU A 52 14.87 -14.20 -5.06
N THR A 53 15.61 -13.91 -6.13
CA THR A 53 16.66 -14.81 -6.63
C THR A 53 17.98 -14.43 -5.97
N ALA A 54 18.54 -15.31 -5.13
CA ALA A 54 19.81 -15.07 -4.45
C ALA A 54 21.01 -15.44 -5.34
N ASN A 55 21.23 -14.67 -6.41
CA ASN A 55 22.29 -14.91 -7.42
C ASN A 55 23.45 -13.89 -7.36
N SER A 56 23.54 -13.09 -6.30
CA SER A 56 24.65 -12.17 -6.09
C SER A 56 25.84 -12.87 -5.43
N GLY A 57 27.01 -12.23 -5.45
CA GLY A 57 28.21 -12.76 -4.79
C GLY A 57 28.04 -12.92 -3.26
N PRO A 58 28.92 -13.67 -2.58
CA PRO A 58 28.86 -13.79 -1.12
C PRO A 58 28.97 -12.42 -0.43
N GLY A 59 27.95 -12.03 0.34
CA GLY A 59 27.93 -10.72 0.99
C GLY A 59 26.67 -10.46 1.83
N LYS A 60 26.57 -9.21 2.30
CA LYS A 60 25.42 -8.66 3.03
C LYS A 60 24.80 -7.56 2.19
N TYR A 61 23.49 -7.60 2.00
CA TYR A 61 22.73 -6.68 1.14
C TYR A 61 21.67 -5.98 1.98
N LEU A 62 21.71 -4.65 2.01
CA LEU A 62 20.74 -3.84 2.74
C LEU A 62 19.33 -4.00 2.14
N VAL A 63 18.37 -4.23 3.02
CA VAL A 63 16.93 -4.07 2.75
C VAL A 63 16.53 -2.70 3.28
N THR A 64 15.79 -1.94 2.48
CA THR A 64 15.34 -0.59 2.83
C THR A 64 13.85 -0.48 2.68
N VAL A 65 13.19 0.12 3.67
CA VAL A 65 11.77 0.50 3.65
C VAL A 65 11.69 1.98 3.97
N TYR A 66 11.12 2.77 3.05
CA TYR A 66 11.09 4.23 3.17
C TYR A 66 9.82 4.80 2.54
N SER A 67 9.31 5.89 3.13
CA SER A 67 8.01 6.46 2.78
C SER A 67 8.01 7.04 1.36
N PHE A 68 6.93 6.77 0.62
CA PHE A 68 6.58 7.50 -0.60
C PHE A 68 5.72 8.71 -0.21
N LEU A 69 6.09 9.90 -0.68
CA LEU A 69 5.40 11.15 -0.38
C LEU A 69 5.25 11.97 -1.66
N ASP A 70 4.01 12.12 -2.12
CA ASP A 70 3.65 12.95 -3.27
C ASP A 70 2.97 14.28 -2.89
N SER A 71 2.68 14.44 -1.60
CA SER A 71 1.94 15.55 -1.03
C SER A 71 2.75 16.23 0.09
N PRO A 72 2.67 17.56 0.25
CA PRO A 72 3.45 18.32 1.23
C PRO A 72 2.82 18.22 2.64
N ILE A 73 2.53 17.00 3.09
CA ILE A 73 1.98 16.70 4.41
C ILE A 73 3.13 16.17 5.28
N ALA A 74 3.13 16.54 6.56
CA ALA A 74 4.11 16.02 7.51
C ALA A 74 3.95 14.50 7.63
N ALA A 75 5.03 13.78 7.37
CA ALA A 75 5.10 12.33 7.48
C ALA A 75 6.42 11.92 8.14
N ASP A 76 6.44 10.73 8.74
CA ASP A 76 7.69 10.16 9.25
C ASP A 76 8.63 9.85 8.07
N ASN A 77 9.85 10.37 8.15
CA ASN A 77 10.90 10.22 7.15
C ASN A 77 12.04 9.30 7.64
N VAL A 78 11.76 8.44 8.62
CA VAL A 78 12.72 7.45 9.06
C VAL A 78 12.73 6.26 8.09
N THR A 79 13.91 5.95 7.55
CA THR A 79 14.11 4.74 6.75
C THR A 79 14.33 3.55 7.67
N ALA A 80 13.47 2.53 7.58
CA ALA A 80 13.69 1.26 8.24
C ALA A 80 14.65 0.39 7.40
N THR A 81 15.50 -0.37 8.08
CA THR A 81 16.50 -1.22 7.40
C THR A 81 16.52 -2.64 7.95
N ALA A 82 16.87 -3.58 7.08
CA ALA A 82 17.21 -4.96 7.43
C ALA A 82 18.36 -5.43 6.54
N THR A 83 18.80 -6.68 6.68
CA THR A 83 19.91 -7.22 5.87
C THR A 83 19.59 -8.62 5.35
N VAL A 84 19.76 -8.82 4.05
CA VAL A 84 19.86 -10.15 3.44
C VAL A 84 21.32 -10.56 3.46
N GLN A 85 21.65 -11.62 4.19
CA GLN A 85 23.00 -12.14 4.30
C GLN A 85 23.12 -13.50 3.61
N TYR A 86 24.08 -13.62 2.70
CA TYR A 86 24.42 -14.91 2.09
C TYR A 86 25.18 -15.76 3.10
N SER A 87 24.90 -17.06 3.13
CA SER A 87 25.63 -18.00 3.98
C SER A 87 27.06 -18.22 3.46
N GLY A 88 28.04 -18.23 4.37
CA GLY A 88 29.45 -18.48 4.06
C GLY A 88 30.39 -17.62 4.89
N THR A 89 31.62 -18.11 5.12
CA THR A 89 32.61 -17.41 5.95
C THR A 89 32.99 -16.03 5.39
N ARG A 90 33.18 -15.93 4.07
CA ARG A 90 33.47 -14.65 3.39
C ARG A 90 32.36 -13.62 3.54
N ALA A 91 31.10 -14.04 3.55
CA ALA A 91 29.95 -13.14 3.66
C ALA A 91 29.79 -12.51 5.06
N LYS A 92 30.23 -13.19 6.13
CA LYS A 92 30.18 -12.65 7.50
C LYS A 92 31.11 -11.44 7.66
N SER A 93 32.30 -11.51 7.08
CA SER A 93 33.33 -10.46 7.12
C SER A 93 33.13 -9.34 6.10
N SER A 94 32.29 -9.54 5.07
CA SER A 94 32.05 -8.49 4.06
C SER A 94 31.34 -7.28 4.66
N PRO A 95 31.62 -6.05 4.21
CA PRO A 95 30.77 -4.89 4.47
C PRO A 95 29.35 -5.10 3.89
N THR A 96 28.35 -4.47 4.51
CA THR A 96 27.00 -4.45 3.93
C THR A 96 27.00 -3.56 2.69
N THR A 97 26.57 -4.11 1.56
CA THR A 97 26.29 -3.32 0.36
C THR A 97 25.16 -2.35 0.68
N LEU A 98 25.40 -1.06 0.45
CA LEU A 98 24.44 0.01 0.71
C LEU A 98 23.83 0.48 -0.61
N THR A 99 22.66 1.12 -0.51
CA THR A 99 22.03 1.84 -1.62
C THR A 99 21.52 3.16 -1.05
N ASN A 100 21.65 4.23 -1.84
CA ASN A 100 20.92 5.44 -1.52
C ASN A 100 19.43 5.17 -1.82
N PRO A 101 18.52 5.48 -0.89
CA PRO A 101 17.08 5.46 -1.18
C PRO A 101 16.79 6.44 -2.32
N ALA A 102 15.79 6.11 -3.14
CA ALA A 102 15.29 7.05 -4.14
C ALA A 102 14.66 8.27 -3.44
N PRO A 103 14.51 9.41 -4.13
CA PRO A 103 13.72 10.53 -3.61
C PRO A 103 12.33 10.07 -3.17
N GLN A 104 11.80 10.61 -2.07
CA GLN A 104 10.49 10.22 -1.55
C GLN A 104 9.35 10.55 -2.52
N ASN A 105 9.54 11.56 -3.37
CA ASN A 105 8.61 11.97 -4.43
C ASN A 105 8.88 11.25 -5.77
N ALA A 106 9.39 10.02 -5.72
CA ALA A 106 9.64 9.22 -6.91
C ALA A 106 8.34 8.67 -7.54
N THR A 107 7.42 9.57 -7.93
CA THR A 107 6.12 9.24 -8.52
C THR A 107 6.26 8.35 -9.76
N SER A 108 7.31 8.52 -10.56
CA SER A 108 7.56 7.65 -11.71
C SER A 108 7.82 6.19 -11.31
N VAL A 109 8.49 5.94 -10.18
CA VAL A 109 8.73 4.59 -9.65
C VAL A 109 7.43 3.98 -9.14
N ALA A 110 6.64 4.76 -8.40
CA ALA A 110 5.30 4.39 -7.95
C ALA A 110 4.40 4.00 -9.13
N THR A 111 4.27 4.89 -10.12
CA THR A 111 3.46 4.67 -11.33
C THR A 111 3.93 3.46 -12.14
N ASN A 112 5.24 3.24 -12.25
CA ASN A 112 5.79 2.08 -12.94
C ASN A 112 5.41 0.76 -12.26
N PHE A 113 5.43 0.71 -10.92
CA PHE A 113 4.95 -0.45 -10.17
C PHE A 113 3.46 -0.69 -10.42
N MET A 114 2.64 0.34 -10.24
CA MET A 114 1.17 0.24 -10.41
C MET A 114 0.79 -0.20 -11.83
N ASN A 115 1.42 0.36 -12.87
CA ASN A 115 1.15 -0.01 -14.26
C ASN A 115 1.62 -1.42 -14.63
N SER A 116 2.51 -2.02 -13.83
CA SER A 116 2.98 -3.40 -14.05
C SER A 116 2.01 -4.44 -13.51
N LEU A 117 1.08 -4.05 -12.63
CA LEU A 117 0.11 -4.96 -12.03
C LEU A 117 -0.93 -5.42 -13.06
N SER A 118 -1.02 -6.74 -13.24
CA SER A 118 -2.06 -7.36 -14.05
C SER A 118 -2.38 -8.75 -13.53
N CYS A 119 -3.65 -9.14 -13.62
CA CYS A 119 -4.10 -10.48 -13.22
C CYS A 119 -3.38 -11.56 -14.04
N LEU A 120 -2.98 -12.66 -13.38
CA LEU A 120 -2.30 -13.79 -14.03
C LEU A 120 -3.06 -14.31 -15.26
N ASN A 121 -4.39 -14.41 -15.16
CA ASN A 121 -5.31 -14.81 -16.22
C ASN A 121 -4.85 -16.06 -17.00
N SER A 122 -4.81 -17.20 -16.31
CA SER A 122 -4.44 -18.51 -16.87
C SER A 122 -5.63 -19.48 -16.89
N LYS A 123 -5.49 -20.64 -17.54
CA LYS A 123 -6.54 -21.69 -17.53
C LYS A 123 -6.90 -22.15 -16.10
N LYS A 124 -5.92 -22.21 -15.19
CA LYS A 124 -6.11 -22.61 -13.78
C LYS A 124 -6.60 -21.45 -12.91
N TYR A 125 -6.18 -20.22 -13.23
CA TYR A 125 -6.51 -19.00 -12.49
C TYR A 125 -7.09 -17.94 -13.46
N PRO A 126 -8.35 -18.11 -13.93
CA PRO A 126 -8.95 -17.20 -14.88
C PRO A 126 -9.30 -15.86 -14.23
N ALA A 127 -9.05 -14.75 -14.93
CA ALA A 127 -9.49 -13.43 -14.49
C ALA A 127 -10.89 -13.15 -15.06
N LYS A 128 -11.91 -13.14 -14.20
CA LYS A 128 -13.31 -12.90 -14.59
C LYS A 128 -13.77 -11.56 -14.02
N GLY A 129 -13.72 -10.52 -14.85
CA GLY A 129 -14.30 -9.21 -14.53
C GLY A 129 -15.73 -9.08 -15.04
N PRO A 130 -16.54 -8.15 -14.48
CA PRO A 130 -17.83 -7.80 -15.05
C PRO A 130 -17.66 -7.20 -16.46
N LEU A 131 -18.45 -7.67 -17.42
CA LEU A 131 -18.41 -7.20 -18.82
C LEU A 131 -19.42 -6.08 -19.09
N ASN A 132 -20.49 -6.03 -18.29
CA ASN A 132 -21.54 -5.02 -18.37
C ASN A 132 -21.51 -4.19 -17.09
N VAL A 133 -21.71 -2.89 -17.22
CA VAL A 133 -21.78 -1.96 -16.10
C VAL A 133 -23.25 -1.58 -15.91
N ASP A 134 -23.81 -1.93 -14.75
CA ASP A 134 -25.21 -1.63 -14.42
C ASP A 134 -25.37 -0.21 -13.83
N HIS A 135 -24.38 0.23 -13.06
CA HIS A 135 -24.35 1.53 -12.39
C HIS A 135 -22.95 2.15 -12.49
N SER A 136 -22.90 3.45 -12.78
CA SER A 136 -21.66 4.22 -12.83
C SER A 136 -21.66 5.19 -11.65
N LEU A 137 -20.75 4.97 -10.70
CA LEU A 137 -20.60 5.79 -9.51
C LEU A 137 -19.37 6.67 -9.62
N PHE A 138 -19.49 7.93 -9.19
CA PHE A 138 -18.34 8.84 -9.08
C PHE A 138 -18.10 9.17 -7.61
N PHE A 139 -16.90 8.88 -7.10
CA PHE A 139 -16.51 9.16 -5.72
C PHE A 139 -15.37 10.18 -5.69
N ALA A 140 -15.69 11.40 -5.25
CA ALA A 140 -14.69 12.42 -4.93
C ALA A 140 -14.21 12.23 -3.48
N VAL A 141 -12.96 11.80 -3.31
CA VAL A 141 -12.31 11.69 -2.01
C VAL A 141 -11.55 12.98 -1.73
N GLY A 142 -11.76 13.58 -0.56
CA GLY A 142 -11.14 14.86 -0.22
C GLY A 142 -10.91 15.07 1.27
N LEU A 143 -9.92 15.91 1.57
CA LEU A 143 -9.68 16.46 2.91
C LEU A 143 -10.33 17.84 3.01
N GLY A 144 -10.81 18.17 4.21
CA GLY A 144 -11.46 19.44 4.51
C GLY A 144 -11.19 19.89 5.94
N ILE A 145 -11.68 21.08 6.28
CA ILE A 145 -11.56 21.66 7.61
C ILE A 145 -12.95 22.11 8.05
N ASN A 146 -13.39 21.58 9.19
CA ASN A 146 -14.63 21.99 9.83
C ASN A 146 -14.35 22.83 11.08
N PRO A 147 -15.20 23.81 11.42
CA PRO A 147 -15.13 24.49 12.70
C PRO A 147 -15.25 23.48 13.87
N CYS A 148 -14.49 23.71 14.94
CA CYS A 148 -14.53 22.90 16.14
C CYS A 148 -14.19 23.75 17.37
N SER A 149 -15.20 24.08 18.17
CA SER A 149 -15.03 24.93 19.36
C SER A 149 -14.20 24.30 20.47
N THR A 150 -14.14 22.97 20.54
CA THR A 150 -13.40 22.22 21.57
C THR A 150 -11.99 21.80 21.12
N CYS A 151 -11.61 22.06 19.87
CA CYS A 151 -10.31 21.68 19.32
C CYS A 151 -9.28 22.79 19.55
N SER A 152 -8.00 22.44 19.74
CA SER A 152 -6.93 23.39 20.08
C SER A 152 -6.80 24.58 19.12
N ASN A 153 -7.13 24.41 17.85
CA ASN A 153 -7.02 25.45 16.81
C ASN A 153 -8.40 25.95 16.30
N GLY A 154 -9.48 25.74 17.06
CA GLY A 154 -10.83 26.15 16.66
C GLY A 154 -11.39 25.42 15.42
N SER A 155 -10.66 24.42 14.92
CA SER A 155 -10.90 23.71 13.68
C SER A 155 -10.50 22.25 13.81
N ARG A 156 -11.14 21.38 13.02
CA ARG A 156 -10.83 19.95 12.90
C ARG A 156 -10.65 19.58 11.44
N VAL A 157 -9.63 18.77 11.15
CA VAL A 157 -9.45 18.16 9.84
C VAL A 157 -10.50 17.07 9.69
N VAL A 158 -11.13 17.01 8.52
CA VAL A 158 -12.10 15.98 8.15
C VAL A 158 -11.72 15.38 6.81
N ALA A 159 -12.13 14.13 6.59
CA ALA A 159 -12.10 13.49 5.29
C ALA A 159 -13.54 13.22 4.83
N SER A 160 -13.77 13.28 3.53
CA SER A 160 -15.09 13.04 2.95
C SER A 160 -15.00 12.24 1.66
N VAL A 161 -16.08 11.52 1.39
CA VAL A 161 -16.37 10.94 0.08
C VAL A 161 -17.65 11.59 -0.41
N ASN A 162 -17.63 12.19 -1.61
CA ASN A 162 -18.76 12.98 -2.15
C ASN A 162 -19.30 14.04 -1.20
N ASN A 163 -18.38 14.75 -0.52
CA ASN A 163 -18.69 15.79 0.47
C ASN A 163 -19.46 15.30 1.71
N VAL A 164 -19.53 13.99 1.93
CA VAL A 164 -20.09 13.36 3.13
C VAL A 164 -18.95 12.86 4.02
N SER A 165 -18.87 13.38 5.25
CA SER A 165 -17.93 12.87 6.27
C SER A 165 -18.59 11.77 7.08
N PHE A 166 -18.05 10.56 7.05
CA PHE A 166 -18.60 9.43 7.81
C PHE A 166 -18.40 9.63 9.32
N ILE A 167 -19.49 9.51 10.08
CA ILE A 167 -19.48 9.53 11.54
C ILE A 167 -19.83 8.12 12.00
N MET A 168 -18.94 7.51 12.78
CA MET A 168 -19.16 6.16 13.29
C MET A 168 -20.36 6.15 14.26
N PRO A 169 -21.43 5.39 13.96
CA PRO A 169 -22.58 5.29 14.85
C PRO A 169 -22.25 4.46 16.10
N THR A 170 -23.06 4.61 17.16
CA THR A 170 -22.95 3.80 18.38
C THR A 170 -23.50 2.39 18.20
N THR A 171 -24.46 2.22 17.29
CA THR A 171 -25.00 0.91 16.89
C THR A 171 -24.32 0.47 15.60
N LEU A 172 -23.84 -0.78 15.54
CA LEU A 172 -23.19 -1.33 14.35
C LEU A 172 -24.15 -1.29 13.15
N LEU A 173 -23.65 -0.84 11.99
CA LEU A 173 -24.45 -0.74 10.76
C LEU A 173 -25.10 -2.07 10.38
N LEU A 174 -24.35 -3.18 10.47
CA LEU A 174 -24.87 -4.52 10.17
C LEU A 174 -25.99 -4.93 11.13
N GLN A 175 -25.87 -4.60 12.41
CA GLN A 175 -26.90 -4.87 13.41
C GLN A 175 -28.16 -4.04 13.13
N ALA A 176 -27.99 -2.75 12.85
CA ALA A 176 -29.10 -1.87 12.54
C ALA A 176 -29.86 -2.32 11.28
N HIS A 177 -29.13 -2.74 10.24
CA HIS A 177 -29.72 -3.30 9.03
C HIS A 177 -30.46 -4.62 9.32
N PHE A 178 -29.84 -5.57 10.02
CA PHE A 178 -30.42 -6.89 10.27
C PHE A 178 -31.70 -6.83 11.12
N PHE A 179 -31.74 -5.95 12.12
CA PHE A 179 -32.89 -5.79 13.02
C PHE A 179 -33.83 -4.64 12.64
N ASN A 180 -33.65 -4.01 11.47
CA ASN A 180 -34.42 -2.85 11.01
C ASN A 180 -34.49 -1.70 12.04
N ILE A 181 -33.36 -1.40 12.69
CA ILE A 181 -33.26 -0.32 13.67
C ILE A 181 -33.20 1.01 12.90
N SER A 182 -34.27 1.81 13.02
CA SER A 182 -34.37 3.13 12.39
C SER A 182 -33.44 4.17 13.01
N GLY A 183 -32.97 5.13 12.22
CA GLY A 183 -32.24 6.31 12.70
C GLY A 183 -30.73 6.11 12.93
N VAL A 184 -30.17 4.97 12.48
CA VAL A 184 -28.72 4.67 12.62
C VAL A 184 -27.94 5.10 11.38
N PHE A 185 -28.49 4.89 10.18
CA PHE A 185 -27.88 5.28 8.91
C PHE A 185 -28.97 5.68 7.90
N THR A 186 -28.54 6.33 6.82
CA THR A 186 -29.39 6.62 5.65
C THR A 186 -28.89 5.79 4.45
N ASP A 187 -29.79 5.49 3.53
CA ASP A 187 -29.56 4.67 2.33
C ASP A 187 -29.43 5.52 1.05
N ASP A 188 -29.17 6.82 1.21
CA ASP A 188 -29.15 7.84 0.16
C ASP A 188 -27.75 8.41 -0.11
N PHE A 189 -26.69 7.63 0.15
CA PHE A 189 -25.33 8.06 -0.12
C PHE A 189 -25.16 8.43 -1.61
N PRO A 190 -24.69 9.65 -1.94
CA PRO A 190 -24.60 10.09 -3.33
C PRO A 190 -23.49 9.33 -4.05
N GLY A 191 -23.80 8.74 -5.20
CA GLY A 191 -22.87 7.98 -6.02
C GLY A 191 -23.60 7.37 -7.19
#